data_AF-A0A920NE19-F1
#
_entry.id   AF-A0A920NE19-F1
#
_cell.length_a   1.000
_cell.length_b   1.000
_cell.length_c   1.000
_cell.angle_alpha   90.00
_cell.angle_beta   90.00
_cell.angle_gamma   90.00
#
_symmetry.space_group_name_H-M   'P 1'
#
loop_
_entity.id
_entity.type
_entity.pdbx_description
1 polymer ?
#
loop_
_entity_poly.entity_id
_entity_poly.type
_entity_poly.pdbx_seq_one_letter_code
_entity_poly.pdbx_strand_id
1 'polypeptide(L)' 'MGKRSGINKSLWNAACATGIAGNINGLVEKKTDIEFKLGKLSIFIDDKNIVHMNGPVSDIKNIEIKI' A
#
# COMPACT_ATOMS: atom_id res chain seq x y z
N MET A 1 9.18 13.30 19.64
CA MET A 1 8.34 12.37 18.84
C MET A 1 8.04 13.02 17.49
N GLY A 2 8.90 12.83 16.48
CA GLY A 2 8.76 13.46 15.17
C GLY A 2 7.92 12.61 14.22
N LYS A 3 6.73 13.07 13.84
CA LYS A 3 5.97 12.54 12.70
C LYS A 3 6.66 13.01 11.41
N ARG A 4 7.01 12.07 10.53
CA ARG A 4 7.46 12.38 9.16
C ARG A 4 6.74 11.47 8.16
N SER A 5 5.98 12.13 7.28
CA SER A 5 5.51 11.69 5.95
C SER A 5 4.50 10.54 5.91
N GLY A 6 3.72 10.52 4.82
CA GLY A 6 2.76 9.46 4.47
C GLY A 6 3.32 8.05 4.46
N ILE A 7 2.45 7.09 4.10
CA ILE A 7 2.76 5.66 3.98
C ILE A 7 4.17 5.50 3.38
N ASN A 8 5.11 5.06 4.23
CA ASN A 8 6.51 4.98 3.84
C ASN A 8 6.70 3.82 2.85
N LYS A 9 7.75 3.87 2.03
CA LYS A 9 8.04 2.87 0.99
C LYS A 9 8.07 1.43 1.52
N SER A 10 8.45 1.22 2.79
CA SER A 10 8.50 -0.12 3.39
C SER A 10 7.13 -0.66 3.81
N LEU A 11 6.17 0.20 4.19
CA LEU A 11 4.81 -0.19 4.52
C LEU A 11 4.04 -0.67 3.28
N TRP A 12 4.26 -0.05 2.12
CA TRP A 12 3.68 -0.49 0.85
C TRP A 12 4.08 -1.93 0.51
N ASN A 13 5.37 -2.27 0.68
CA ASN A 13 5.84 -3.64 0.44
C ASN A 13 5.28 -4.65 1.46
N ALA A 14 5.18 -4.26 2.73
CA ALA A 14 4.62 -5.11 3.78
C ALA A 14 3.14 -5.40 3.55
N ALA A 15 2.37 -4.41 3.09
CA ALA A 15 0.97 -4.58 2.73
C ALA A 15 0.81 -5.61 1.61
N CYS A 16 1.56 -5.47 0.51
CA CYS A 16 1.57 -6.45 -0.59
C CYS A 16 1.90 -7.86 -0.11
N ALA A 17 2.99 -8.03 0.65
CA ALA A 17 3.38 -9.34 1.16
C ALA A 17 2.28 -9.97 2.05
N THR A 18 1.63 -9.16 2.89
CA THR A 18 0.54 -9.59 3.77
C THR A 18 -0.69 -10.01 2.98
N GLY A 19 -1.11 -9.21 1.99
CA GLY A 19 -2.27 -9.54 1.14
C GLY A 19 -2.06 -10.81 0.33
N ILE A 20 -0.86 -11.00 -0.22
CA ILE A 20 -0.49 -12.21 -0.97
C ILE A 20 -0.46 -13.43 -0.04
N ALA A 21 0.20 -13.32 1.12
CA ALA A 21 0.27 -14.43 2.07
C ALA A 21 -1.11 -14.83 2.59
N GLY A 22 -1.97 -13.85 2.91
CA GLY A 22 -3.35 -14.13 3.29
C GLY A 22 -4.13 -14.84 2.18
N ASN A 23 -3.95 -14.43 0.92
CA ASN A 23 -4.62 -15.06 -0.22
C ASN A 23 -4.15 -16.51 -0.44
N ILE A 24 -2.84 -16.75 -0.41
CA ILE A 24 -2.26 -18.09 -0.55
C ILE A 24 -2.76 -19.04 0.56
N ASN A 25 -2.97 -18.52 1.77
CA ASN A 25 -3.50 -19.30 2.89
C ASN A 25 -5.03 -19.37 2.93
N GLY A 26 -5.74 -18.82 1.93
CA GLY A 26 -7.21 -18.82 1.87
C GLY A 26 -7.88 -17.98 2.97
N LEU A 27 -7.13 -17.07 3.61
CA LEU A 27 -7.62 -16.22 4.70
C LEU A 27 -8.28 -14.94 4.18
N VAL A 28 -7.91 -14.50 2.98
CA VAL A 28 -8.48 -13.32 2.32
C VAL A 28 -8.69 -13.57 0.82
N GLU A 29 -9.66 -12.86 0.24
CA GLU A 29 -9.91 -12.90 -1.19
C GLU A 29 -8.83 -12.19 -2.01
N LYS A 30 -8.86 -12.36 -3.33
CA LYS A 30 -7.93 -11.69 -4.26
C LYS A 30 -8.00 -10.17 -4.19
N LYS A 31 -9.14 -9.63 -3.75
CA LYS A 31 -9.34 -8.21 -3.44
C LYS A 31 -9.48 -8.08 -1.93
N THR A 32 -8.61 -7.30 -1.31
CA THR A 32 -8.63 -7.09 0.13
C THR A 32 -8.14 -5.72 0.52
N ASP A 33 -8.78 -5.15 1.54
CA ASP A 33 -8.37 -3.88 2.12
C ASP A 33 -7.61 -4.14 3.43
N ILE A 34 -6.43 -3.54 3.56
CA ILE A 34 -5.61 -3.58 4.77
C ILE A 34 -5.67 -2.21 5.43
N GLU A 35 -6.18 -2.15 6.66
CA GLU A 35 -6.34 -0.91 7.40
C GLU A 35 -5.09 -0.59 8.23
N PHE A 36 -4.50 0.57 7.96
CA PHE A 36 -3.40 1.12 8.74
C PHE A 36 -3.82 2.39 9.46
N LYS A 37 -3.04 2.77 10.47
CA LYS A 37 -3.24 4.02 11.22
C LYS A 37 -3.26 5.29 10.35
N LEU A 38 -2.65 5.23 9.15
CA LEU A 38 -2.56 6.35 8.21
C LEU A 38 -3.59 6.27 7.07
N GLY A 39 -4.39 5.21 7.00
CA GLY A 39 -5.37 5.00 5.94
C GLY A 39 -5.45 3.54 5.49
N LYS A 40 -6.40 3.26 4.60
CA LYS A 40 -6.60 1.93 4.02
C LYS A 40 -5.76 1.76 2.75
N LEU A 41 -5.17 0.58 2.60
CA LEU A 41 -4.54 0.13 1.36
C LEU A 41 -5.40 -0.97 0.75
N SER A 42 -5.85 -0.78 -0.48
CA SER A 42 -6.57 -1.80 -1.25
C SER A 42 -5.59 -2.59 -2.08
N ILE A 43 -5.60 -3.90 -1.94
CA ILE A 43 -4.75 -4.84 -2.69
C ILE A 43 -5.64 -5.70 -3.56
N PHE A 44 -5.24 -5.85 -4.82
CA PHE A 44 -5.93 -6.67 -5.81
C PHE A 44 -4.92 -7.54 -6.56
N ILE A 45 -5.13 -8.85 -6.53
CA ILE A 45 -4.37 -9.83 -7.31
C ILE A 45 -5.22 -10.18 -8.52
N ASP A 46 -4.74 -9.83 -9.72
CA ASP A 46 -5.45 -10.16 -10.94
C ASP A 46 -5.26 -11.63 -11.35
N ASP A 47 -5.94 -12.05 -12.42
CA ASP A 47 -5.85 -13.43 -12.90
C ASP A 47 -4.50 -13.80 -13.52
N LYS A 48 -3.64 -12.80 -13.76
CA LYS A 48 -2.25 -13.00 -14.19
C LYS A 48 -1.28 -13.03 -12.99
N ASN A 49 -1.80 -13.06 -11.76
CA ASN A 49 -1.04 -12.97 -10.52
C ASN A 49 -0.23 -11.67 -10.38
N ILE A 50 -0.68 -10.60 -11.03
CA ILE A 50 -0.10 -9.26 -10.86
C ILE A 50 -0.79 -8.59 -9.67
N VAL A 51 0.01 -8.05 -8.77
CA VAL A 51 -0.46 -7.39 -7.54
C VAL A 51 -0.57 -5.89 -7.80
N HIS A 52 -1.79 -5.41 -7.71
CA HIS A 52 -2.15 -4.00 -7.79
C HIS A 52 -2.44 -3.48 -6.39
N MET A 53 -1.99 -2.27 -6.08
CA MET A 53 -2.15 -1.67 -4.77
C MET A 53 -2.50 -0.20 -4.88
N ASN A 54 -3.60 0.18 -4.23
CA ASN A 54 -4.09 1.56 -4.19
C ASN A 54 -4.14 2.05 -2.76
N GLY A 55 -3.81 3.32 -2.55
CA GLY A 55 -3.80 3.92 -1.23
C GLY A 55 -3.80 5.44 -1.28
N PRO A 56 -4.13 6.09 -0.16
CA PRO A 56 -4.09 7.54 -0.06
C PRO A 56 -2.65 8.05 -0.22
N VAL A 57 -2.49 9.07 -1.06
CA VAL A 57 -1.24 9.80 -1.22
C VAL A 57 -1.25 11.00 -0.27
N SER A 58 -0.11 11.30 0.35
CA SER A 58 0.03 12.51 1.18
C SER A 58 0.26 13.75 0.34
N ASP A 59 0.02 14.92 0.94
CA ASP A 59 0.22 16.20 0.29
C ASP A 59 1.57 16.28 -0.45
N ILE A 60 1.48 16.53 -1.76
CA ILE A 60 2.64 16.67 -2.63
C ILE A 60 3.18 18.08 -2.44
N LYS A 61 4.46 18.20 -2.07
CA LYS A 61 5.14 19.49 -2.01
C LYS A 61 5.78 19.79 -3.35
N ASN A 62 5.41 20.92 -3.96
CA ASN A 62 6.11 21.44 -5.13
C ASN A 62 7.53 21.85 -4.73
N ILE A 63 8.50 21.40 -5.52
CA ILE A 63 9.91 21.74 -5.35
C ILE A 63 10.31 22.55 -6.59
N GLU A 64 10.68 23.81 -6.40
CA GLU A 64 11.28 24.61 -7.47
C GLU A 64 12.77 24.26 -7.58
N ILE A 65 13.15 23.62 -8.68
CA ILE A 65 14.56 23.32 -9.00
C ILE A 65 15.04 24.43 -9.94
N LYS A 66 15.94 25.29 -9.45
CA LYS A 66 16.66 26.24 -10.31
C LYS A 66 17.87 25.51 -10.91
N ILE A 67 17.95 25.49 -12.24
CA ILE A 67 19.06 24.94 -13.03
C ILE A 67 20.04 26.08 -13.34
#